data_AF-A0A928W0Y4-F1
#
_entry.id   AF-A0A928W0Y4-F1
#
_cell.length_a   1.000
_cell.length_b   1.000
_cell.length_c   1.000
_cell.angle_alpha   90.00
_cell.angle_beta   90.00
_cell.angle_gamma   90.00
#
_symmetry.space_group_name_H-M   'P 1'
#
loop_
_entity.id
_entity.type
_entity.pdbx_description
1 polymer ?
#
loop_
_entity_poly.entity_id
_entity_poly.type
_entity_poly.pdbx_seq_one_letter_code
_entity_poly.pdbx_strand_id
1 'polypeptide(L)'
;MSSKIAIAIAHGICVGNEFDQEESSNLEGEWINFYNKSDVMGYPLKSLNQAYSEAVTEDQEVNAGGWLESWNPLSHCSYWTDESVVETIATGLHNVLQRLEESN
;
A
#
# COMPACT_ATOMS: atom_id res chain seq x y z
N MET A 1 -7.25 -8.10 21.46
CA MET A 1 -6.26 -7.64 20.44
C MET A 1 -7.10 -7.20 19.26
N SER A 2 -7.19 -5.89 19.01
CA SER A 2 -8.09 -5.35 17.98
C SER A 2 -7.29 -5.11 16.72
N SER A 3 -7.53 -5.92 15.69
CA SER A 3 -6.96 -5.74 14.36
C SER A 3 -7.54 -4.45 13.76
N LYS A 4 -6.66 -3.57 13.28
CA LYS A 4 -7.02 -2.33 12.60
C LYS A 4 -6.91 -2.56 11.11
N ILE A 5 -7.95 -2.21 10.34
CA ILE A 5 -7.82 -2.03 8.89
C ILE A 5 -7.49 -0.56 8.67
N ALA A 6 -6.32 -0.31 8.11
CA ALA A 6 -5.98 0.98 7.55
C ALA A 6 -5.56 0.75 6.10
N ILE A 7 -6.48 0.99 5.16
CA ILE A 7 -6.09 1.16 3.76
C ILE A 7 -5.62 2.61 3.63
N ALA A 8 -4.33 2.83 3.86
CA ALA A 8 -3.70 4.12 3.69
C ALA A 8 -3.22 4.25 2.23
N ILE A 9 -4.03 4.88 1.38
CA ILE A 9 -3.51 5.43 0.12
C ILE A 9 -2.75 6.70 0.52
N ALA A 10 -1.42 6.69 0.33
CA ALA A 10 -0.55 7.81 0.69
C ALA A 10 -0.79 9.02 -0.25
N HIS A 11 -1.85 9.76 0.02
CA HIS A 11 -1.94 11.20 -0.16
C HIS A 11 -2.69 11.76 1.04
N GLY A 12 -2.08 12.71 1.74
CA GLY A 12 -2.64 13.30 2.96
C GLY A 12 -4.02 13.91 2.73
N ILE A 13 -5.06 13.15 3.06
CA ILE A 13 -6.39 13.66 3.30
C ILE A 13 -6.71 13.27 4.74
N CYS A 14 -6.71 14.27 5.62
CA CYS A 14 -7.30 14.17 6.95
C CYS A 14 -8.82 13.98 6.77
N VAL A 15 -9.28 12.73 6.72
CA VAL A 15 -10.71 12.43 6.83
C VAL A 15 -11.04 12.34 8.32
N GLY A 16 -12.03 13.12 8.75
CA GLY A 16 -12.42 13.31 10.14
C GLY A 16 -12.84 12.04 10.88
N ASN A 17 -12.81 12.15 12.21
CA ASN A 17 -12.96 11.09 13.20
C ASN A 17 -14.40 10.50 13.33
N GLU A 18 -14.99 9.99 12.26
CA GLU A 18 -16.27 9.27 12.34
C GLU A 18 -16.29 8.11 11.32
N PHE A 19 -15.66 7.00 11.70
CA PHE A 19 -15.84 5.69 11.05
C PHE A 19 -16.46 4.77 12.09
N ASP A 20 -17.71 4.37 11.87
CA ASP A 20 -18.43 3.41 12.72
C ASP A 20 -17.71 2.04 12.71
N GLN A 21 -17.43 1.52 13.91
CA GLN A 21 -16.45 0.45 14.15
C GLN A 21 -16.99 -0.99 14.10
N GLU A 22 -18.23 -1.22 13.68
CA GLU A 22 -18.91 -2.47 14.08
C GLU A 22 -18.80 -3.65 13.10
N GLU A 23 -18.41 -3.46 11.83
CA GLU A 23 -18.47 -4.54 10.82
C GLU A 23 -17.12 -5.10 10.34
N SER A 24 -15.97 -4.59 10.83
CA SER A 24 -14.65 -4.92 10.24
C SER A 24 -13.75 -5.82 11.09
N SER A 25 -14.21 -6.35 12.23
CA SER A 25 -13.33 -6.93 13.25
C SER A 25 -12.53 -8.16 12.81
N ASN A 26 -12.87 -8.80 11.69
CA ASN A 26 -12.20 -9.99 11.16
C ASN A 26 -11.39 -9.73 9.88
N LEU A 27 -11.37 -8.50 9.39
CA LEU A 27 -10.61 -8.16 8.20
C LEU A 27 -9.22 -7.65 8.61
N GLU A 28 -8.18 -8.31 8.13
CA GLU A 28 -6.79 -7.87 8.29
C GLU A 28 -6.38 -7.05 7.08
N GLY A 29 -5.94 -5.81 7.30
CA GLY A 29 -5.36 -4.97 6.26
C GLY A 29 -3.87 -5.25 6.07
N GLU A 30 -3.34 -4.87 4.91
CA GLU A 30 -1.91 -4.94 4.62
C GLU A 30 -1.36 -3.57 4.19
N TRP A 31 -0.11 -3.31 4.54
CA TRP A 31 0.63 -2.17 4.03
C TRP A 31 1.83 -2.66 3.23
N ILE A 32 1.68 -2.70 1.91
CA ILE A 32 2.78 -2.96 0.98
C ILE A 32 3.37 -1.62 0.56
N ASN A 33 4.68 -1.45 0.77
CA ASN A 33 5.45 -0.30 0.32
C ASN A 33 6.13 -0.63 -1.01
N PHE A 34 5.60 -0.11 -2.11
CA PHE A 34 6.24 -0.23 -3.42
C PHE A 34 7.37 0.79 -3.55
N TYR A 35 8.55 0.35 -3.97
CA TYR A 35 9.68 1.24 -4.22
C TYR A 35 10.44 0.82 -5.47
N ASN A 36 11.15 1.75 -6.10
CA ASN A 36 12.02 1.50 -7.24
C ASN A 36 13.39 2.04 -6.86
N LYS A 37 14.46 1.24 -6.99
CA LYS A 37 15.82 1.69 -6.66
C LYS A 37 16.27 2.92 -7.43
N SER A 38 15.68 3.15 -8.60
CA SER A 38 15.99 4.32 -9.44
C SER A 38 15.14 5.55 -9.10
N ASP A 39 14.12 5.42 -8.24
CA ASP A 39 13.36 6.55 -7.69
C ASP A 39 14.08 7.10 -6.46
N VAL A 40 14.57 8.33 -6.55
CA VAL A 40 15.24 9.03 -5.44
C VAL A 40 14.31 9.30 -4.25
N MET A 41 12.99 9.19 -4.42
CA MET A 41 12.01 9.33 -3.35
C MET A 41 11.48 7.98 -2.82
N GLY A 42 11.73 6.88 -3.52
CA GLY A 42 11.26 5.55 -3.16
C GLY A 42 12.33 4.75 -2.41
N TYR A 43 12.11 4.48 -1.12
CA TYR A 43 13.02 3.65 -0.31
C TYR A 43 12.26 2.63 0.55
N PRO A 44 12.90 1.49 0.91
CA PRO A 44 12.35 0.55 1.88
C PRO A 44 12.06 1.24 3.23
N LEU A 45 10.87 1.00 3.77
CA LEU A 45 10.40 1.62 5.00
C LEU A 45 10.63 0.74 6.23
N LYS A 46 10.58 -0.60 6.12
CA LYS A 46 10.68 -1.51 7.28
C LYS A 46 11.99 -1.32 8.06
N SER A 47 13.07 -0.95 7.37
CA SER A 47 14.40 -0.77 7.97
C SER A 47 14.58 0.57 8.69
N LEU A 48 13.63 1.51 8.60
CA LEU A 48 13.77 2.85 9.17
C LEU A 48 13.74 2.85 10.69
N ASN A 49 12.79 2.13 11.31
CA ASN A 49 12.69 1.94 12.75
C ASN A 49 11.72 0.81 13.10
N GLN A 50 11.61 0.50 14.40
CA GLN A 50 10.73 -0.56 14.90
C GLN A 50 9.26 -0.37 14.53
N ALA A 51 8.74 0.87 14.58
CA ALA A 51 7.34 1.13 14.27
C ALA A 51 7.01 0.81 12.80
N TYR A 52 7.88 1.16 11.85
CA TYR A 52 7.71 0.78 10.45
C TYR A 52 7.93 -0.73 10.23
N SER A 53 8.90 -1.33 10.93
CA SER A 53 9.13 -2.78 10.85
C SER A 53 7.91 -3.60 11.27
N GLU A 54 7.11 -3.10 12.22
CA GLU A 54 5.89 -3.74 12.71
C GLU A 54 4.67 -3.43 11.83
N ALA A 55 4.59 -2.22 11.26
CA ALA A 55 3.41 -1.76 10.53
C ALA A 55 3.43 -2.10 9.03
N VAL A 56 4.59 -2.06 8.38
CA VAL A 56 4.71 -2.34 6.93
C VAL A 56 4.73 -3.86 6.75
N THR A 57 3.79 -4.40 5.99
CA THR A 57 3.72 -5.83 5.66
C THR A 57 4.95 -6.23 4.85
N GLU A 58 5.21 -5.51 3.76
CA GLU A 58 6.28 -5.82 2.81
C GLU A 58 6.85 -4.55 2.16
N ASP A 59 8.16 -4.52 1.94
CA ASP A 59 8.82 -3.57 1.04
C ASP A 59 9.03 -4.26 -0.31
N GLN A 60 8.23 -3.93 -1.32
CA GLN A 60 8.22 -4.59 -2.62
C GLN A 60 8.92 -3.72 -3.67
N GLU A 61 10.02 -4.22 -4.23
CA GLU A 61 10.70 -3.54 -5.33
C GLU A 61 9.91 -3.71 -6.63
N VAL A 62 9.68 -2.62 -7.35
CA VAL A 62 9.04 -2.59 -8.66
C VAL A 62 9.91 -1.82 -9.66
N ASN A 63 9.80 -2.18 -10.93
CA ASN A 63 10.45 -1.45 -12.02
C ASN A 63 9.48 -0.44 -12.64
N ALA A 64 8.94 0.44 -11.79
CA ALA A 64 8.02 1.49 -12.22
C ALA A 64 8.77 2.55 -13.04
N GLY A 65 8.43 2.66 -14.33
CA GLY A 65 9.01 3.62 -15.27
C GLY A 65 10.18 3.07 -16.10
N GLY A 66 10.39 3.67 -17.28
CA GLY A 66 11.47 3.30 -18.17
C GLY A 66 12.84 3.89 -17.77
N TRP A 67 13.89 3.32 -18.35
CA TRP A 67 15.25 3.85 -18.51
C TRP A 67 15.39 5.38 -18.72
N LEU A 68 14.42 6.06 -19.36
CA LEU A 68 14.45 7.51 -19.58
C LEU A 68 13.66 8.34 -18.54
N GLU A 69 12.84 7.70 -17.72
CA GLU A 69 12.02 8.35 -16.69
C GLU A 69 12.74 8.33 -15.32
N SER A 70 13.67 7.39 -15.12
CA SER A 70 14.34 7.05 -13.86
C SER A 70 15.29 8.12 -13.25
N TRP A 71 15.19 9.39 -13.63
CA TRP A 71 16.11 10.44 -13.14
C TRP A 71 15.44 11.79 -12.84
N ASN A 72 14.10 11.89 -12.86
CA ASN A 72 13.41 13.13 -12.51
C ASN A 72 12.14 12.86 -11.68
N PRO A 73 11.69 13.80 -10.81
CA PRO A 73 10.54 13.61 -9.92
C PRO A 73 9.23 13.18 -10.59
N LEU A 74 9.09 13.35 -11.91
CA LEU A 74 7.89 12.90 -12.65
C LEU A 74 7.86 11.37 -12.83
N SER A 75 8.97 10.65 -12.59
CA SER A 75 9.02 9.18 -12.54
C SER A 75 8.07 8.58 -11.51
N HIS A 76 7.76 9.35 -10.47
CA HIS A 76 6.84 8.95 -9.42
C HIS A 76 5.42 8.74 -9.95
N CYS A 77 5.06 9.35 -11.10
CA CYS A 77 3.79 9.09 -11.76
C CYS A 77 3.71 7.68 -12.37
N SER A 78 4.84 7.04 -12.65
CA SER A 78 4.87 5.74 -13.34
C SER A 78 4.30 4.60 -12.49
N TYR A 79 4.27 4.74 -11.16
CA TYR A 79 3.62 3.77 -10.27
C TYR A 79 2.12 3.62 -10.55
N TRP A 80 1.44 4.69 -10.98
CA TRP A 80 0.00 4.67 -11.24
C TRP A 80 -0.39 3.77 -12.42
N THR A 81 0.56 3.53 -13.32
CA THR A 81 0.37 2.72 -14.53
C THR A 81 1.23 1.46 -14.52
N ASP A 82 1.98 1.22 -13.44
CA ASP A 82 2.80 0.02 -13.31
C ASP A 82 1.88 -1.19 -13.09
N GLU A 83 1.99 -2.17 -13.98
CA GLU A 83 1.13 -3.35 -13.98
C GLU A 83 1.25 -4.14 -12.68
N SER A 84 2.46 -4.27 -12.12
CA SER A 84 2.69 -5.02 -10.89
C SER A 84 2.08 -4.34 -9.68
N VAL A 85 2.13 -3.00 -9.63
CA VAL A 85 1.49 -2.21 -8.58
C VAL A 85 -0.04 -2.33 -8.68
N VAL A 86 -0.59 -2.13 -9.88
CA VAL A 86 -2.04 -2.17 -10.11
C VAL A 86 -2.60 -3.57 -9.84
N GLU A 87 -1.95 -4.62 -10.32
CA GLU A 87 -2.35 -6.01 -10.10
C GLU A 87 -2.34 -6.35 -8.61
N THR A 88 -1.27 -6.00 -7.90
CA THR A 88 -1.18 -6.27 -6.45
C THR A 88 -2.32 -5.61 -5.67
N ILE A 89 -2.64 -4.34 -5.97
CA ILE A 89 -3.76 -3.62 -5.34
C ILE A 89 -5.09 -4.28 -5.70
N ALA A 90 -5.31 -4.59 -6.98
CA ALA A 90 -6.56 -5.22 -7.45
C ALA A 90 -6.79 -6.59 -6.81
N THR A 91 -5.74 -7.42 -6.70
CA THR A 91 -5.79 -8.72 -6.03
C THR A 91 -6.05 -8.58 -4.54
N GLY A 92 -5.39 -7.64 -3.84
CA GLY A 92 -5.64 -7.38 -2.42
C GLY A 92 -7.11 -7.00 -2.16
N LEU A 93 -7.65 -6.09 -2.97
CA LEU A 93 -9.06 -5.69 -2.90
C LEU A 93 -10.01 -6.85 -3.21
N HIS A 94 -9.72 -7.63 -4.25
CA HIS A 94 -10.52 -8.81 -4.60
C HIS A 94 -10.58 -9.82 -3.45
N ASN A 95 -9.43 -10.11 -2.83
CA ASN A 95 -9.35 -11.03 -1.70
C ASN A 95 -10.11 -10.53 -0.46
N VAL A 96 -10.12 -9.21 -0.22
CA VAL A 96 -10.92 -8.61 0.86
C VAL A 96 -12.42 -8.77 0.57
N LEU A 97 -12.85 -8.49 -0.67
CA LEU A 97 -14.24 -8.63 -1.09
C LEU A 97 -14.73 -10.07 -0.99
N GLN A 98 -13.95 -11.05 -1.46
CA GLN A 98 -14.31 -12.47 -1.34
C GLN A 98 -14.49 -12.90 0.12
N ARG A 99 -13.58 -12.49 1.01
CA ARG A 99 -13.67 -12.79 2.44
C ARG A 99 -14.92 -12.20 3.10
N LEU A 100 -15.35 -11.01 2.65
CA LEU A 100 -16.59 -10.40 3.11
C LEU A 100 -17.81 -11.21 2.65
N GLU A 101 -17.85 -11.65 1.39
CA GLU A 101 -18.93 -12.48 0.86
C GLU A 101 -19.04 -13.83 1.59
N GLU A 102 -17.92 -14.46 1.94
CA GLU A 102 -17.87 -15.74 2.65
C GLU A 102 -18.23 -15.64 4.14
N SER A 103 -18.17 -14.43 4.70
CA SER A 103 -18.47 -14.17 6.13
C SER A 103 -19.95 -13.89 6.42
N ASN A 104 -20.78 -13.78 5.38
CA ASN A 104 -22.22 -13.48 5.42
C ASN A 104 -23.07 -14.74 5.23
#